data_AF-Q171V8-F1
#
_entry.id   AF-Q171V8-F1
#
_cell.length_a   1.000
_cell.length_b   1.000
_cell.length_c   1.000
_cell.angle_alpha   90.00
_cell.angle_beta   90.00
_cell.angle_gamma   90.00
#
_symmetry.space_group_name_H-M   'P 1'
#
loop_
_entity.id
_entity.type
_entity.pdbx_description
1 polymer ?
#
loop_
_entity_poly.entity_id
_entity_poly.type
_entity_poly.pdbx_seq_one_letter_code
_entity_poly.pdbx_strand_id
1 'polypeptide(L)'
;KREIVWKNVIGFALLHICGWIGLHLAFWRYCDWRTTLYTGWLMYMSGQGVTMGAHRLWAHRAFKASLWLRVLLLWLHTLAGQNCLYVWVRDHRQHHKYSDTDADPHNANRGFFFSHVGWLLSRKHPKVIEYGKKIDMSDLEADPLIMFQKE
;
A
#
# COMPACT_ATOMS: atom_id res chain seq x y z
N LYS A 1 -5.90 -12.68 21.68
CA LYS A 1 -4.45 -12.49 21.44
C LYS A 1 -4.25 -12.32 19.93
N ARG A 2 -3.36 -11.42 19.47
CA ARG A 2 -3.08 -11.27 18.03
C ARG A 2 -2.22 -12.42 17.55
N GLU A 3 -2.60 -13.04 16.45
CA GLU A 3 -1.80 -14.08 15.80
C GLU A 3 -0.78 -13.42 14.88
N ILE A 4 0.51 -13.67 15.13
CA ILE A 4 1.62 -13.10 14.37
C ILE A 4 1.86 -13.90 13.10
N VAL A 5 2.06 -13.20 11.99
CA VAL A 5 2.40 -13.79 10.70
C VAL A 5 3.91 -13.70 10.50
N TRP A 6 4.65 -14.70 10.97
CA TRP A 6 6.13 -14.70 10.97
C TRP A 6 6.77 -14.51 9.60
N LYS A 7 6.12 -15.00 8.53
CA LYS A 7 6.57 -14.74 7.15
C LYS A 7 6.66 -13.24 6.86
N ASN A 8 5.67 -12.47 7.29
CA ASN A 8 5.65 -11.01 7.10
C ASN A 8 6.71 -10.34 7.97
N VAL A 9 6.86 -10.79 9.23
CA VAL A 9 7.89 -10.27 10.15
C VAL A 9 9.29 -10.41 9.53
N ILE A 10 9.64 -11.60 9.05
CA ILE A 10 10.93 -11.86 8.41
C ILE A 10 11.07 -11.03 7.13
N GLY A 11 10.04 -11.00 6.28
CA GLY A 11 10.07 -10.24 5.03
C GLY A 11 10.28 -8.74 5.25
N PHE A 12 9.55 -8.12 6.18
CA PHE A 12 9.74 -6.72 6.51
C PHE A 12 11.09 -6.46 7.18
N ALA A 13 11.56 -7.35 8.07
CA ALA A 13 12.89 -7.19 8.66
C ALA A 13 14.00 -7.18 7.60
N LEU A 14 13.98 -8.14 6.67
CA LEU A 14 14.93 -8.19 5.55
C LEU A 14 14.82 -6.96 4.66
N LEU A 15 13.60 -6.50 4.34
CA LEU A 15 13.39 -5.29 3.56
C LEU A 15 14.05 -4.06 4.20
N HIS A 16 13.88 -3.86 5.51
CA HIS A 16 14.47 -2.73 6.22
C HIS A 16 16.00 -2.85 6.32
N ILE A 17 16.54 -4.05 6.56
CA ILE A 17 17.99 -4.29 6.58
C ILE A 17 18.60 -3.96 5.22
N CYS A 18 18.01 -4.46 4.13
CA CYS A 18 18.44 -4.13 2.77
C CYS A 18 18.33 -2.63 2.47
N GLY A 19 17.26 -1.98 2.94
CA GLY A 19 17.09 -0.53 2.82
C GLY A 19 18.20 0.25 3.53
N TRP A 20 18.56 -0.14 4.75
CA TRP A 20 19.68 0.46 5.49
C TRP A 20 21.03 0.26 4.81
N ILE A 21 21.28 -0.94 4.28
CA ILE A 21 22.49 -1.22 3.49
C ILE A 21 22.53 -0.33 2.24
N GLY A 22 21.42 -0.27 1.49
CA GLY A 22 21.32 0.59 0.30
C GLY A 22 21.55 2.07 0.61
N LEU A 23 20.97 2.57 1.69
CA LEU A 23 21.18 3.96 2.15
C LEU A 23 22.65 4.22 2.50
N HIS A 24 23.30 3.29 3.22
CA HIS A 24 24.72 3.39 3.54
C HIS A 24 25.58 3.44 2.27
N LEU A 25 25.34 2.55 1.31
CA LEU A 25 26.08 2.51 0.04
C LEU A 25 25.91 3.80 -0.78
N ALA A 26 24.70 4.34 -0.83
CA ALA A 26 24.42 5.61 -1.50
C ALA A 26 25.08 6.80 -0.80
N PHE A 27 24.98 6.87 0.52
CA PHE A 27 25.52 7.98 1.32
C PHE A 27 27.05 8.09 1.20
N TRP A 28 27.75 6.96 1.30
CA TRP A 28 29.21 6.91 1.16
C TRP A 28 29.70 6.84 -0.29
N ARG A 29 28.80 7.05 -1.26
CA ARG A 29 29.10 7.09 -2.71
C ARG A 29 29.80 5.83 -3.22
N TYR A 30 29.49 4.68 -2.64
CA TYR A 30 29.88 3.38 -3.18
C TYR A 30 29.06 3.03 -4.44
N CYS A 31 27.93 3.71 -4.68
CA CYS A 31 27.13 3.62 -5.89
C CYS A 31 27.34 4.82 -6.81
N ASP A 32 27.20 4.62 -8.12
CA ASP A 32 27.16 5.72 -9.09
C ASP A 32 26.02 6.70 -8.72
N TRP A 33 26.30 7.99 -8.80
CA TRP A 33 25.32 9.03 -8.47
C TRP A 33 24.06 8.95 -9.33
N ARG A 34 24.18 8.44 -10.57
CA ARG A 34 23.05 8.19 -11.48
C ARG A 34 22.12 7.12 -10.93
N THR A 35 22.65 6.07 -10.31
CA THR A 35 21.86 5.04 -9.63
C THR A 35 21.08 5.65 -8.48
N THR A 36 21.74 6.46 -7.65
CA THR A 36 21.08 7.14 -6.52
C THR A 36 19.95 8.06 -6.99
N LEU A 37 20.20 8.86 -8.03
CA LEU A 37 19.18 9.72 -8.64
C LEU A 37 18.00 8.92 -9.19
N TYR A 38 18.29 7.84 -9.93
CA TYR A 38 17.27 6.98 -10.50
C TYR A 38 16.41 6.32 -9.42
N THR A 39 17.02 5.82 -8.33
CA THR A 39 16.29 5.27 -7.19
C THR A 39 15.38 6.32 -6.55
N GLY A 40 15.88 7.55 -6.31
CA GLY A 40 15.07 8.64 -5.77
C GLY A 40 13.89 9.01 -6.68
N TRP A 41 14.12 9.08 -7.99
CA TRP A 41 13.07 9.31 -8.97
C TRP A 41 12.02 8.19 -8.97
N LEU A 42 12.46 6.94 -8.94
CA LEU A 42 11.56 5.78 -8.92
C LEU A 42 10.72 5.73 -7.63
N MET A 43 11.32 6.07 -6.48
CA MET A 43 10.60 6.20 -5.20
C MET A 43 9.53 7.30 -5.27
N TYR A 44 9.86 8.46 -5.83
CA TYR A 44 8.90 9.55 -5.99
C TYR A 44 7.74 9.14 -6.91
N MET A 45 8.05 8.56 -8.07
CA MET A 45 7.06 8.16 -9.07
C MET A 45 6.16 7.02 -8.59
N SER A 46 6.71 5.99 -7.95
CA SER A 46 5.89 4.93 -7.33
C SER A 46 4.98 5.48 -6.22
N GLY A 47 5.46 6.46 -5.44
CA GLY A 47 4.66 7.22 -4.50
C GLY A 47 3.44 7.91 -5.15
N GLN A 48 3.57 8.42 -6.37
CA GLN A 48 2.44 8.98 -7.12
C GLN A 48 1.39 7.92 -7.50
N GLY A 49 1.82 6.69 -7.77
CA GLY A 49 0.91 5.56 -7.98
C GLY A 49 0.01 5.30 -6.78
N VAL A 50 0.51 5.50 -5.56
CA VAL A 50 -0.28 5.41 -4.33
C VAL A 50 -1.11 6.66 -4.10
N THR A 51 -0.51 7.86 -4.14
CA THR A 51 -1.19 9.10 -3.74
C THR A 51 -2.19 9.61 -4.78
N MET A 52 -1.79 9.74 -6.04
CA MET A 52 -2.69 10.17 -7.11
C MET A 52 -3.56 9.01 -7.60
N GLY A 53 -2.97 7.82 -7.71
CA GLY A 53 -3.67 6.61 -8.11
C GLY A 53 -4.53 6.03 -7.00
N ALA A 54 -3.99 5.09 -6.22
CA ALA A 54 -4.75 4.26 -5.28
C ALA A 54 -5.64 5.08 -4.35
N HIS A 55 -5.11 6.16 -3.81
CA HIS A 55 -5.78 7.03 -2.86
C HIS A 55 -6.81 7.95 -3.53
N ARG A 56 -6.39 8.91 -4.36
CA ARG A 56 -7.29 9.95 -4.87
C ARG A 56 -8.17 9.49 -6.03
N LEU A 57 -7.62 8.77 -7.00
CA LEU A 57 -8.35 8.31 -8.18
C LEU A 57 -9.28 7.15 -7.85
N TRP A 58 -8.77 6.06 -7.26
CA TRP A 58 -9.57 4.84 -7.09
C TRP A 58 -10.30 4.75 -5.75
N ALA A 59 -9.66 5.09 -4.62
CA ALA A 59 -10.34 4.99 -3.34
C ALA A 59 -11.37 6.10 -3.12
N HIS A 60 -11.03 7.36 -3.43
CA HIS A 60 -11.90 8.51 -3.22
C HIS A 60 -12.66 9.00 -4.45
N ARG A 61 -12.33 8.51 -5.65
CA ARG A 61 -12.96 8.95 -6.91
C ARG A 61 -12.94 10.49 -7.07
N ALA A 62 -11.86 11.13 -6.62
CA ALA A 62 -11.75 12.58 -6.55
C ALA A 62 -11.64 13.27 -7.92
N PHE A 63 -11.24 12.52 -8.96
CA PHE A 63 -11.18 12.98 -10.34
C PHE A 63 -11.33 11.81 -11.31
N LYS A 64 -11.57 12.13 -12.59
CA LYS A 64 -11.57 11.14 -13.68
C LYS A 64 -10.25 11.25 -14.45
N ALA A 65 -9.68 10.11 -14.82
CA ALA A 65 -8.42 10.03 -15.56
C ALA A 65 -8.64 9.37 -16.93
N SER A 66 -7.90 9.84 -17.94
CA SER A 66 -7.83 9.17 -19.25
C SER A 66 -7.20 7.76 -19.10
N LEU A 67 -7.43 6.89 -20.07
CA LEU A 67 -6.91 5.51 -20.03
C LEU A 67 -5.38 5.49 -19.84
N TRP A 68 -4.65 6.35 -20.55
CA TRP A 68 -3.19 6.44 -20.43
C TRP A 68 -2.72 6.78 -19.03
N LEU A 69 -3.36 7.76 -18.38
CA LEU A 69 -3.02 8.13 -17.01
C LEU A 69 -3.39 7.01 -16.02
N ARG A 70 -4.51 6.32 -16.24
CA ARG A 70 -4.91 5.17 -15.42
C ARG A 70 -3.89 4.03 -15.50
N VAL A 71 -3.46 3.67 -16.70
CA VAL A 71 -2.43 2.64 -16.93
C VAL A 71 -1.11 3.04 -16.27
N LEU A 72 -0.67 4.29 -16.46
CA LEU A 72 0.55 4.82 -15.83
C LEU A 72 0.49 4.75 -14.31
N LEU A 73 -0.59 5.26 -13.69
CA LEU A 73 -0.74 5.25 -12.24
C LEU A 73 -0.84 3.83 -11.67
N LEU A 74 -1.46 2.91 -12.40
CA LEU A 74 -1.58 1.52 -11.98
C LEU A 74 -0.22 0.81 -12.03
N TRP A 75 0.56 1.06 -13.08
CA TRP A 75 1.94 0.56 -13.19
C TRP A 75 2.83 1.12 -12.07
N LEU A 76 2.75 2.43 -11.80
CA LEU A 76 3.46 3.06 -10.69
C LEU A 76 3.04 2.52 -9.33
N HIS A 77 1.76 2.20 -9.13
CA HIS A 77 1.27 1.55 -7.91
C HIS A 77 1.83 0.13 -7.76
N THR A 78 1.90 -0.64 -8.85
CA THR A 78 2.55 -1.97 -8.83
C THR A 78 4.01 -1.88 -8.40
N LEU A 79 4.75 -0.86 -8.83
CA LEU A 79 6.12 -0.60 -8.38
C LEU A 79 6.22 -0.24 -6.89
N ALA A 80 5.17 0.34 -6.29
CA ALA A 80 5.16 0.73 -4.89
C ALA A 80 5.06 -0.47 -3.92
N GLY A 81 4.63 -1.65 -4.40
CA GLY A 81 4.63 -2.88 -3.61
C GLY A 81 3.64 -2.90 -2.43
N GLN A 82 2.57 -2.09 -2.45
CA GLN A 82 1.59 -1.98 -1.35
C GLN A 82 0.35 -2.87 -1.55
N ASN A 83 0.53 -4.17 -1.76
CA ASN A 83 -0.51 -5.11 -2.23
C ASN A 83 -1.10 -4.73 -3.61
N CYS A 84 -2.00 -5.55 -4.13
CA CYS A 84 -2.76 -5.18 -5.32
C CYS A 84 -3.73 -4.02 -5.03
N LEU A 85 -4.04 -3.23 -6.05
CA LEU A 85 -4.83 -2.00 -5.95
C LEU A 85 -6.19 -2.27 -5.32
N TYR A 86 -6.83 -3.39 -5.70
CA TYR A 86 -8.13 -3.78 -5.18
C TYR A 86 -8.13 -3.92 -3.64
N VAL A 87 -7.11 -4.60 -3.08
CA VAL A 87 -6.99 -4.79 -1.63
C VAL A 87 -6.68 -3.47 -0.93
N TRP A 88 -5.78 -2.67 -1.50
CA TRP A 88 -5.42 -1.36 -0.97
C TRP A 88 -6.64 -0.44 -0.87
N VAL A 89 -7.41 -0.33 -1.95
CA VAL A 89 -8.61 0.52 -2.01
C VAL A 89 -9.69 0.04 -1.04
N ARG A 90 -9.93 -1.27 -0.94
CA ARG A 90 -10.90 -1.80 0.03
C ARG A 90 -10.50 -1.44 1.46
N ASP A 91 -9.26 -1.70 1.84
CA ASP A 91 -8.76 -1.46 3.19
C ASP A 91 -8.76 0.06 3.51
N HIS A 92 -8.44 0.92 2.54
CA HIS A 92 -8.48 2.37 2.69
C HIS A 92 -9.91 2.92 2.84
N ARG A 93 -10.85 2.48 2.00
CA ARG A 93 -12.28 2.81 2.13
C ARG A 93 -12.83 2.35 3.49
N GLN A 94 -12.42 1.17 3.94
CA GLN A 94 -12.79 0.64 5.24
C GLN A 94 -12.25 1.48 6.40
N HIS A 95 -10.99 1.88 6.33
CA HIS A 95 -10.40 2.78 7.32
C HIS A 95 -11.19 4.08 7.44
N HIS A 96 -11.50 4.76 6.34
CA HIS A 96 -12.28 6.00 6.40
C HIS A 96 -13.68 5.78 6.99
N LYS A 97 -14.32 4.65 6.70
CA LYS A 97 -15.68 4.36 7.16
C LYS A 97 -15.74 3.96 8.64
N TYR A 98 -14.70 3.32 9.16
CA TYR A 98 -14.69 2.72 10.50
C TYR A 98 -13.46 3.14 11.32
N SER A 99 -12.91 4.32 11.05
CA SER A 99 -11.68 4.84 11.66
C SER A 99 -11.68 4.66 13.17
N ASP A 100 -10.52 4.29 13.71
CA ASP A 100 -10.28 4.18 15.15
C ASP A 100 -11.14 3.14 15.89
N THR A 101 -11.88 2.30 15.15
CA THR A 101 -12.61 1.16 15.68
C THR A 101 -11.88 -0.17 15.42
N ASP A 102 -12.36 -1.26 16.00
CA ASP A 102 -11.85 -2.60 15.70
C ASP A 102 -12.08 -3.08 14.24
N ALA A 103 -12.87 -2.34 13.47
CA ALA A 103 -13.09 -2.60 12.04
C ALA A 103 -12.13 -1.79 11.15
N ASP A 104 -11.30 -0.89 11.71
CA ASP A 104 -10.21 -0.23 10.99
C ASP A 104 -8.99 -1.18 10.88
N PRO A 105 -8.50 -1.47 9.65
CA PRO A 105 -7.31 -2.30 9.43
C PRO A 105 -6.07 -1.85 10.22
N HIS A 106 -5.90 -0.56 10.44
CA HIS A 106 -4.74 0.06 11.08
C HIS A 106 -5.12 1.05 12.19
N ASN A 107 -6.16 0.70 12.94
CA ASN A 107 -6.68 1.42 14.11
C ASN A 107 -5.59 2.06 14.99
N ALA A 108 -5.56 3.39 15.04
CA ALA A 108 -4.56 4.15 15.81
C ALA A 108 -4.69 4.01 17.33
N ASN A 109 -5.88 3.68 17.86
CA ASN A 109 -6.09 3.41 19.29
C ASN A 109 -5.31 2.18 19.79
N ARG A 110 -4.77 1.37 18.88
CA ARG A 110 -3.90 0.23 19.18
C ARG A 110 -2.41 0.61 19.29
N GLY A 111 -2.10 1.90 19.21
CA GLY A 111 -0.78 2.48 19.40
C GLY A 111 0.03 2.61 18.11
N PHE A 112 1.04 3.48 18.16
CA PHE A 112 1.88 3.86 17.02
C PHE A 112 2.46 2.66 16.25
N PHE A 113 3.04 1.70 16.97
CA PHE A 113 3.64 0.54 16.30
C PHE A 113 2.62 -0.25 15.48
N PHE A 114 1.39 -0.41 16.00
CA PHE A 114 0.35 -1.14 15.28
C PHE A 114 -0.10 -0.41 14.03
N SER A 115 -0.44 0.88 14.13
CA SER A 115 -0.91 1.66 12.98
C SER A 115 0.18 1.88 11.92
N HIS A 116 1.45 1.92 12.32
CA HIS A 116 2.57 2.08 11.41
C HIS A 116 2.89 0.81 10.60
N VAL A 117 3.17 -0.31 11.27
CA VAL A 117 3.60 -1.56 10.60
C VAL A 117 3.03 -2.83 11.23
N GLY A 118 2.71 -2.80 12.53
CA GLY A 118 2.28 -3.99 13.28
C GLY A 118 0.99 -4.63 12.76
N TRP A 119 0.12 -3.86 12.11
CA TRP A 119 -1.09 -4.38 11.45
C TRP A 119 -0.76 -5.30 10.25
N LEU A 120 0.36 -5.08 9.57
CA LEU A 120 0.86 -5.94 8.49
C LEU A 120 1.53 -7.23 9.00
N LEU A 121 1.95 -7.24 10.26
CA LEU A 121 2.67 -8.35 10.89
C LEU A 121 1.75 -9.35 11.59
N SER A 122 0.45 -9.11 11.63
CA SER A 122 -0.52 -9.92 12.35
C SER A 122 -1.76 -10.20 11.51
N ARG A 123 -2.51 -11.24 11.90
CA ARG A 123 -3.81 -11.52 11.27
C ARG A 123 -4.77 -10.37 11.54
N LYS A 124 -5.56 -10.01 10.52
CA LYS A 124 -6.63 -9.01 10.62
C LYS A 124 -7.60 -9.39 11.74
N HIS A 125 -8.07 -8.38 12.46
CA HIS A 125 -9.11 -8.58 13.47
C HIS A 125 -10.40 -9.09 12.81
N PRO A 126 -11.20 -9.97 13.45
CA PRO A 126 -12.42 -10.51 12.83
C PRO A 126 -13.40 -9.45 12.32
N LYS A 127 -13.55 -8.33 13.05
CA LYS A 127 -14.37 -7.20 12.60
C LYS A 127 -13.83 -6.55 11.32
N VAL A 128 -12.51 -6.51 11.11
CA VAL A 128 -11.95 -6.02 9.84
C VAL A 128 -12.39 -6.91 8.68
N ILE A 129 -12.39 -8.23 8.87
CA ILE A 129 -12.80 -9.19 7.84
C ILE A 129 -14.31 -9.09 7.56
N GLU A 130 -15.13 -9.04 8.61
CA GLU A 130 -16.58 -8.96 8.49
C GLU A 130 -17.04 -7.65 7.83
N TYR A 131 -16.51 -6.51 8.30
CA TYR A 131 -16.90 -5.19 7.79
C TYR A 131 -16.27 -4.88 6.44
N GLY A 132 -15.12 -5.48 6.11
CA GLY A 132 -14.51 -5.38 4.79
C GLY A 132 -15.38 -5.94 3.67
N LYS A 133 -16.23 -6.93 3.95
CA LYS A 133 -17.22 -7.45 3.00
C LYS A 133 -18.37 -6.47 2.72
N LYS A 134 -18.56 -5.47 3.57
CA LYS A 134 -19.61 -4.44 3.46
C LYS A 134 -19.12 -3.19 2.71
N ILE A 135 -17.86 -3.18 2.26
CA ILE A 135 -17.31 -2.10 1.46
C ILE A 135 -17.73 -2.31 0.01
N ASP A 136 -18.38 -1.33 -0.57
CA ASP A 136 -18.71 -1.34 -1.99
C ASP A 136 -17.43 -1.26 -2.82
N MET A 137 -17.22 -2.27 -3.67
CA MET A 137 -16.10 -2.41 -4.58
C MET A 137 -16.55 -2.59 -6.03
N SER A 138 -17.85 -2.44 -6.31
CA SER A 138 -18.47 -2.71 -7.61
C SER A 138 -17.85 -1.90 -8.75
N ASP A 139 -17.37 -0.68 -8.46
CA ASP A 139 -16.67 0.16 -9.42
C ASP A 139 -15.29 -0.39 -9.81
N LEU A 140 -14.57 -1.03 -8.88
CA LEU A 140 -13.29 -1.67 -9.17
C LEU A 140 -13.52 -3.01 -9.89
N GLU A 141 -14.57 -3.73 -9.53
CA GLU A 141 -14.93 -5.02 -10.13
C GLU A 141 -15.38 -4.88 -11.59
N ALA A 142 -16.03 -3.75 -11.93
CA ALA A 142 -16.39 -3.41 -13.30
C ALA A 142 -15.20 -2.92 -14.16
N ASP A 143 -14.04 -2.67 -13.56
CA ASP A 143 -12.86 -2.14 -14.25
C ASP A 143 -11.87 -3.26 -14.61
N PRO A 144 -11.82 -3.72 -15.88
CA PRO A 144 -10.98 -4.84 -16.28
C PRO A 144 -9.49 -4.56 -16.09
N LEU A 145 -9.06 -3.29 -16.12
CA LEU A 145 -7.68 -2.92 -15.90
C LEU A 145 -7.25 -3.16 -14.45
N ILE A 146 -8.14 -2.85 -13.49
CA ILE A 146 -7.90 -3.11 -12.07
C ILE A 146 -7.95 -4.60 -11.80
N MET A 147 -8.92 -5.30 -12.39
CA MET A 147 -9.07 -6.74 -12.20
C MET A 147 -7.88 -7.51 -12.78
N PHE A 148 -7.32 -7.06 -13.90
CA PHE A 148 -6.06 -7.59 -14.44
C PHE A 148 -4.89 -7.42 -13.46
N GLN A 149 -4.75 -6.27 -12.79
CA GLN A 149 -3.65 -6.04 -11.82
C GLN A 149 -3.84 -6.78 -10.49
N LYS A 150 -5.07 -7.27 -10.22
CA LYS A 150 -5.40 -8.05 -9.03
C LYS A 150 -5.01 -9.53 -9.16
N GLU A 151 -5.02 -10.07 -10.38
CA GLU A 151 -4.65 -11.46 -10.70
C GLU A 151 -3.15 -11.72 -10.46
#